data_AF-A0A0R0L576-F1
#
_entry.id   AF-A0A0R0L576-F1
#
_cell.length_a   1.000
_cell.length_b   1.000
_cell.length_c   1.000
_cell.angle_alpha   90.00
_cell.angle_beta   90.00
_cell.angle_gamma   90.00
#
_symmetry.space_group_name_H-M   'P 1'
#
loop_
_entity.id
_entity.type
_entity.pdbx_description
1 polymer ?
#
loop_
_entity_poly.entity_id
_entity_poly.type
_entity_poly.pdbx_seq_one_letter_code
_entity_poly.pdbx_strand_id
1 'polypeptide(L)'
;MIIVIISSCFSLNWWVAERERLNKAKMELATSELSYPGSGNWEIPIDLFGSKKHAGVSRGVLAFTDESGNIVFRVNRHPPNPNSLPLPKDKKLLLDASGNTLFSIYRYHNGSWKCYKGNSEENKELVFSVQRTLKTITRVELEVLFEAERSNDECCDLKVKGSPFKRSCCIYKHVDLVAQSSLMYKLHQIHVSRGKFRLTIFPGTIDHALIVALFVIFLSGRK
;
A
#
# COMPACT_ATOMS: atom_id res chain seq x y z
N MET A 1 37.49 37.75 40.33
CA MET A 1 37.50 36.81 39.19
C MET A 1 37.00 35.41 39.65
N ILE A 2 35.79 35.30 40.23
CA ILE A 2 35.27 34.02 40.77
C ILE A 2 33.80 33.75 40.34
N ILE A 3 33.07 34.73 39.80
CA ILE A 3 31.63 34.57 39.50
C ILE A 3 31.35 33.92 38.13
N VAL A 4 32.35 33.72 37.26
CA VAL A 4 32.11 33.17 35.90
C VAL A 4 32.01 31.64 35.86
N ILE A 5 32.42 30.91 36.91
CA ILE A 5 32.46 29.44 36.86
C ILE A 5 31.09 28.80 37.18
N ILE A 6 30.23 29.47 37.96
CA ILE A 6 28.94 28.87 38.39
C ILE A 6 27.93 28.78 37.23
N SER A 7 27.97 29.71 36.26
CA SER A 7 27.03 29.71 35.13
C SER A 7 27.24 28.52 34.18
N SER A 8 28.48 28.03 34.03
CA SER A 8 28.77 26.90 33.15
C SER A 8 28.29 25.55 33.72
N CYS A 9 28.26 25.39 35.05
CA CYS A 9 27.82 24.15 35.69
C CYS A 9 26.29 23.98 35.67
N PHE A 10 25.52 25.07 35.78
CA PHE A 10 24.06 25.01 35.64
C PHE A 10 23.62 24.70 34.21
N SER A 11 24.41 25.12 33.20
CA SER A 11 24.11 24.86 31.79
C SER A 11 24.19 23.37 31.43
N LEU A 12 25.19 22.63 31.92
CA LEU A 12 25.32 21.20 31.60
C LEU A 12 24.20 20.36 32.24
N ASN A 13 23.92 20.57 33.53
CA ASN A 13 22.89 19.78 34.23
C ASN A 13 21.50 20.04 33.66
N TRP A 14 21.19 21.28 33.31
CA TRP A 14 19.94 21.63 32.68
C TRP A 14 19.80 21.03 31.27
N TRP A 15 20.89 21.04 30.48
CA TRP A 15 20.90 20.46 29.14
C TRP A 15 20.74 18.93 29.17
N VAL A 16 21.33 18.24 30.15
CA VAL A 16 21.13 16.80 30.37
C VAL A 16 19.67 16.51 30.73
N ALA A 17 19.09 17.24 31.69
CA ALA A 17 17.69 17.06 32.11
C ALA A 17 16.69 17.36 30.98
N GLU A 18 16.94 18.38 30.16
CA GLU A 18 16.12 18.70 29.00
C GLU A 18 16.22 17.61 27.93
N ARG A 19 17.41 17.03 27.72
CA ARG A 19 17.60 15.92 26.79
C ARG A 19 16.89 14.65 27.26
N GLU A 20 16.91 14.37 28.56
CA GLU A 20 16.15 13.27 29.15
C GLU A 20 14.64 13.50 29.06
N ARG A 21 14.15 14.73 29.30
CA ARG A 21 12.75 15.10 29.09
C ARG A 21 12.32 14.92 27.64
N LEU A 22 13.12 15.37 26.68
CA LEU A 22 12.83 15.21 25.25
C LEU A 22 12.85 13.74 24.83
N ASN A 23 13.75 12.93 25.40
CA ASN A 23 13.77 11.49 25.16
C ASN A 23 12.55 10.78 25.78
N LYS A 24 12.13 11.18 26.98
CA LYS A 24 10.91 10.65 27.62
C LYS A 24 9.67 11.06 26.86
N ALA A 25 9.57 12.30 26.40
CA ALA A 25 8.48 12.78 25.56
C ALA A 25 8.45 12.04 24.22
N LYS A 26 9.60 11.75 23.60
CA LYS A 26 9.67 10.88 22.41
C LYS A 26 9.18 9.46 22.68
N MET A 27 9.52 8.89 23.84
CA MET A 27 9.02 7.57 24.24
C MET A 27 7.52 7.57 24.55
N GLU A 28 7.00 8.61 25.22
CA GLU A 28 5.58 8.75 25.55
C GLU A 28 4.72 9.00 24.30
N LEU A 29 5.20 9.82 23.37
CA LEU A 29 4.54 10.06 22.08
C LEU A 29 4.55 8.79 21.21
N ALA A 30 5.61 7.98 21.29
CA ALA A 30 5.64 6.65 20.69
C ALA A 30 4.69 5.64 21.38
N THR A 31 4.30 5.88 22.63
CA THR A 31 3.39 4.99 23.38
C THR A 31 1.91 5.35 23.16
N SER A 32 1.58 6.61 22.89
CA SER A 32 0.19 7.04 22.70
C SER A 32 -0.41 6.77 21.32
N GLU A 33 0.39 6.46 20.30
CA GLU A 33 -0.11 5.99 18.99
C GLU A 33 -0.26 4.46 18.94
N LEU A 34 -0.97 3.91 19.93
CA LEU A 34 -1.32 2.49 20.00
C LEU A 34 -2.70 2.25 19.37
N SER A 35 -2.77 2.34 18.05
CA SER A 35 -3.87 1.74 17.27
C SER A 35 -3.30 1.09 16.01
N TYR A 36 -3.29 -0.24 16.01
CA TYR A 36 -2.57 -1.21 15.14
C TYR A 36 -1.10 -1.48 15.51
N PRO A 37 -0.70 -2.75 15.74
CA PRO A 37 0.70 -3.13 15.79
C PRO A 37 1.23 -3.08 14.35
N GLY A 38 1.62 -1.89 13.91
CA GLY A 38 1.73 -1.63 12.49
C GLY A 38 2.46 -0.35 12.06
N SER A 39 2.94 0.46 13.01
CA SER A 39 3.58 1.75 12.71
C SER A 39 4.87 1.91 13.52
N GLY A 40 5.61 0.81 13.70
CA GLY A 40 6.98 0.84 14.19
C GLY A 40 7.93 0.85 13.01
N ASN A 41 9.05 1.57 13.10
CA ASN A 41 10.09 1.66 12.07
C ASN A 41 10.39 0.28 11.44
N TRP A 42 9.82 0.03 10.27
CA TRP A 42 9.84 -1.28 9.62
C TRP A 42 11.18 -1.47 8.92
N GLU A 43 12.15 -2.12 9.57
CA GLU A 43 13.44 -2.46 8.94
C GLU A 43 13.38 -3.75 8.11
N ILE A 44 12.29 -4.53 8.22
CA ILE A 44 12.16 -5.86 7.62
C ILE A 44 11.00 -5.88 6.61
N PRO A 45 11.18 -6.50 5.43
CA PRO A 45 10.11 -6.69 4.47
C PRO A 45 8.96 -7.53 5.02
N ILE A 46 7.73 -7.15 4.68
CA ILE A 46 6.52 -7.87 5.06
C ILE A 46 5.98 -8.65 3.87
N ASP A 47 5.51 -9.87 4.13
CA ASP A 47 4.87 -10.70 3.12
C ASP A 47 3.36 -10.79 3.31
N LEU A 48 2.64 -10.50 2.24
CA LEU A 48 1.21 -10.74 2.12
C LEU A 48 0.95 -11.86 1.13
N PHE A 49 0.08 -12.79 1.50
CA PHE A 49 -0.30 -13.94 0.69
C PHE A 49 -1.70 -13.72 0.11
N GLY A 50 -1.77 -13.48 -1.19
CA GLY A 50 -3.04 -13.25 -1.87
C GLY A 50 -3.67 -14.54 -2.37
N SER A 51 -4.96 -14.76 -2.05
CA SER A 51 -5.72 -15.88 -2.60
C SER A 51 -7.21 -15.60 -2.79
N LYS A 52 -7.81 -16.32 -3.75
CA LYS A 52 -9.28 -16.31 -4.00
C LYS A 52 -10.04 -17.47 -3.37
N LYS A 53 -9.33 -18.31 -2.61
CA LYS A 53 -9.84 -19.57 -2.04
C LYS A 53 -9.59 -19.63 -0.53
N HIS A 54 -9.45 -18.48 0.11
CA HIS A 54 -9.23 -18.43 1.55
C HIS A 54 -10.52 -18.82 2.27
N ALA A 55 -10.43 -19.64 3.32
CA ALA A 55 -11.60 -20.19 4.01
C ALA A 55 -12.46 -19.11 4.68
N GLY A 56 -11.84 -18.03 5.16
CA GLY A 56 -12.53 -16.91 5.80
C GLY A 56 -13.22 -15.91 4.86
N VAL A 57 -13.26 -16.17 3.54
CA VAL A 57 -13.97 -15.30 2.58
C VAL A 57 -14.80 -16.13 1.60
N SER A 58 -15.85 -15.52 1.04
CA SER A 58 -16.65 -16.15 0.01
C SER A 58 -15.80 -16.47 -1.24
N ARG A 59 -16.11 -17.60 -1.88
CA ARG A 59 -15.34 -18.11 -3.01
C ARG A 59 -15.26 -17.06 -4.13
N GLY A 60 -14.04 -16.72 -4.55
CA GLY A 60 -13.80 -15.77 -5.65
C GLY A 60 -13.45 -14.35 -5.21
N VAL A 61 -13.73 -13.98 -3.96
CA VAL A 61 -13.21 -12.77 -3.31
C VAL A 61 -11.72 -12.92 -3.10
N LEU A 62 -10.95 -11.90 -3.46
CA LEU A 62 -9.51 -11.89 -3.24
C LEU A 62 -9.23 -11.39 -1.83
N ALA A 63 -8.52 -12.18 -1.03
CA ALA A 63 -8.02 -11.79 0.29
C ALA A 63 -6.50 -11.84 0.32
N PHE A 64 -5.90 -10.98 1.12
CA PHE A 64 -4.48 -10.97 1.45
C PHE A 64 -4.32 -11.32 2.92
N THR A 65 -3.48 -12.29 3.23
CA THR A 65 -3.20 -12.72 4.59
C THR A 65 -1.74 -12.45 4.97
N ASP A 66 -1.49 -12.34 6.26
CA ASP A 66 -0.13 -12.41 6.81
C ASP A 66 0.39 -13.86 6.79
N GLU A 67 1.58 -14.06 7.35
CA GLU A 67 2.22 -15.38 7.52
C GLU A 67 1.48 -16.31 8.48
N SER A 68 0.74 -15.75 9.43
CA SER A 68 -0.10 -16.50 10.37
C SER A 68 -1.44 -16.92 9.75
N GLY A 69 -1.75 -16.48 8.53
CA GLY A 69 -3.00 -16.76 7.83
C GLY A 69 -4.15 -15.83 8.23
N ASN A 70 -3.89 -14.78 8.99
CA ASN A 70 -4.90 -13.78 9.34
C ASN A 70 -5.16 -12.89 8.14
N ILE A 71 -6.43 -12.59 7.86
CA ILE A 71 -6.79 -11.70 6.76
C ILE A 71 -6.43 -10.26 7.15
N VAL A 72 -5.58 -9.64 6.34
CA VAL A 72 -5.19 -8.23 6.48
C VAL A 72 -6.02 -7.34 5.55
N PHE A 73 -6.23 -7.78 4.31
CA PHE A 73 -7.02 -7.04 3.33
C PHE A 73 -7.98 -7.93 2.54
N ARG A 74 -9.08 -7.35 2.08
CA ARG A 74 -10.06 -8.00 1.20
C ARG A 74 -10.39 -7.12 0.01
N VAL A 75 -10.67 -7.73 -1.13
CA VAL A 75 -11.02 -7.02 -2.36
C VAL A 75 -12.38 -7.48 -2.85
N ASN A 76 -13.37 -6.60 -2.67
CA ASN A 76 -14.72 -6.81 -3.15
C ASN A 76 -14.89 -6.17 -4.52
N ARG A 77 -15.62 -6.85 -5.41
CA ARG A 77 -16.12 -6.23 -6.63
C ARG A 77 -17.45 -5.58 -6.30
N HIS A 78 -17.60 -4.34 -6.71
CA HIS A 78 -18.85 -3.61 -6.55
C HIS A 78 -19.37 -3.24 -7.93
N PRO A 79 -20.66 -3.42 -8.23
CA PRO A 79 -21.24 -2.88 -9.46
C PRO A 79 -21.03 -1.35 -9.49
N PRO A 80 -20.63 -0.78 -10.64
CA PRO A 80 -20.65 0.67 -10.84
C PRO A 80 -22.01 1.28 -10.51
N ASN A 81 -22.03 2.47 -9.90
CA ASN A 81 -23.25 3.26 -9.84
C ASN A 81 -23.58 3.73 -11.27
N PRO A 82 -24.78 3.43 -11.82
CA PRO A 82 -25.15 3.85 -13.17
C PRO A 82 -25.17 5.37 -13.35
N ASN A 83 -25.34 6.13 -12.25
CA ASN A 83 -25.34 7.60 -12.26
C ASN A 83 -23.92 8.20 -12.17
N SER A 84 -22.87 7.37 -11.99
CA SER A 84 -21.49 7.85 -11.95
C SER A 84 -21.03 8.23 -13.35
N LEU A 85 -20.70 9.50 -13.55
CA LEU A 85 -20.13 10.01 -14.79
C LEU A 85 -18.67 10.46 -14.59
N PRO A 86 -17.71 10.03 -15.42
CA PRO A 86 -17.85 9.04 -16.48
C PRO A 86 -18.11 7.63 -15.92
N LEU A 87 -18.86 6.80 -16.67
CA LEU A 87 -19.20 5.45 -16.23
C LEU A 87 -17.94 4.58 -16.16
N PRO A 88 -17.61 4.03 -14.99
CA PRO A 88 -16.48 3.12 -14.85
C PRO A 88 -16.87 1.73 -15.36
N LYS A 89 -15.95 1.09 -16.07
CA LYS A 89 -16.04 -0.30 -16.56
C LYS A 89 -16.14 -1.30 -15.41
N ASP A 90 -15.36 -1.07 -14.34
CA ASP A 90 -15.45 -1.84 -13.11
C ASP A 90 -15.13 -0.98 -11.87
N LYS A 91 -15.67 -1.38 -10.72
CA LYS A 91 -15.39 -0.81 -9.41
C LYS A 91 -14.97 -1.93 -8.46
N LYS A 92 -13.94 -1.68 -7.66
CA LYS A 92 -13.49 -2.56 -6.58
C LYS A 92 -13.29 -1.78 -5.31
N LEU A 93 -13.49 -2.44 -4.18
CA LEU A 93 -13.25 -1.89 -2.86
C LEU A 93 -12.11 -2.68 -2.23
N LEU A 94 -11.06 -1.98 -1.80
CA LEU A 94 -10.05 -2.52 -0.90
C LEU A 94 -10.53 -2.27 0.54
N LEU A 95 -10.68 -3.35 1.29
CA LEU A 95 -11.14 -3.35 2.66
C LEU A 95 -10.01 -3.78 3.59
N ASP A 96 -10.00 -3.25 4.80
CA ASP A 96 -9.19 -3.77 5.90
C ASP A 96 -9.73 -5.12 6.45
N ALA A 97 -9.10 -5.63 7.50
CA ALA A 97 -9.51 -6.86 8.18
C ALA A 97 -10.92 -6.77 8.78
N SER A 98 -11.30 -5.58 9.26
CA SER A 98 -12.58 -5.25 9.89
C SER A 98 -13.72 -5.03 8.89
N GLY A 99 -13.41 -4.90 7.60
CA GLY A 99 -14.37 -4.66 6.53
C GLY A 99 -14.58 -3.19 6.18
N ASN A 100 -13.82 -2.26 6.77
CA ASN A 100 -13.88 -0.85 6.42
C ASN A 100 -13.25 -0.62 5.06
N THR A 101 -13.87 0.23 4.22
CA THR A 101 -13.28 0.56 2.93
C THR A 101 -12.14 1.55 3.11
N LEU A 102 -10.94 1.12 2.73
CA LEU A 102 -9.76 1.99 2.68
C LEU A 102 -9.72 2.73 1.35
N PHE A 103 -9.90 2.01 0.25
CA PHE A 103 -9.87 2.59 -1.10
C PHE A 103 -10.95 2.03 -2.00
N SER A 104 -11.45 2.88 -2.90
CA SER A 104 -12.28 2.49 -4.03
C SER A 104 -11.50 2.69 -5.34
N ILE A 105 -11.38 1.60 -6.09
CA ILE A 105 -10.61 1.51 -7.33
C ILE A 105 -11.59 1.44 -8.49
N TYR A 106 -11.52 2.45 -9.35
CA TYR A 106 -12.36 2.59 -10.54
C TYR A 106 -11.52 2.33 -11.77
N ARG A 107 -12.01 1.47 -12.65
CA ARG A 107 -11.44 1.25 -13.98
C ARG A 107 -12.31 1.90 -15.02
N TYR A 108 -11.70 2.63 -15.95
CA TYR A 108 -12.41 3.27 -17.05
C TYR A 108 -12.19 2.54 -18.37
N HIS A 109 -13.05 2.84 -19.36
CA HIS A 109 -13.04 2.21 -20.68
C HIS A 109 -11.80 2.54 -21.50
N ASN A 110 -11.23 3.74 -21.31
CA ASN A 110 -9.95 4.16 -21.89
C ASN A 110 -8.74 3.38 -21.35
N GLY A 111 -8.95 2.49 -20.37
CA GLY A 111 -7.88 1.67 -19.80
C GLY A 111 -7.09 2.34 -18.69
N SER A 112 -7.52 3.50 -18.18
CA SER A 112 -6.99 4.12 -16.97
C SER A 112 -7.74 3.66 -15.72
N TRP A 113 -7.15 3.94 -14.56
CA TRP A 113 -7.76 3.74 -13.25
C TRP A 113 -7.68 5.01 -12.42
N LYS A 114 -8.63 5.17 -11.49
CA LYS A 114 -8.57 6.15 -10.42
C LYS A 114 -8.81 5.45 -9.09
N CYS A 115 -8.06 5.84 -8.07
CA CYS A 115 -8.17 5.32 -6.72
C CYS A 115 -8.58 6.44 -5.78
N TYR A 116 -9.69 6.26 -5.08
CA TYR A 116 -10.23 7.23 -4.14
C TYR A 116 -10.18 6.68 -2.72
N LYS A 117 -10.05 7.57 -1.74
CA LYS A 117 -10.12 7.22 -0.33
C LYS A 117 -11.56 6.84 0.05
N GLY A 118 -11.72 5.73 0.74
CA GLY A 118 -13.03 5.23 1.17
C GLY A 118 -13.98 4.85 0.03
N ASN A 119 -15.28 4.86 0.32
CA ASN A 119 -16.37 4.52 -0.62
C ASN A 119 -17.38 5.67 -0.81
N SER A 120 -17.10 6.87 -0.28
CA SER A 120 -18.05 7.99 -0.40
C SER A 120 -18.19 8.39 -1.86
N GLU A 121 -19.43 8.38 -2.37
CA GLU A 121 -19.71 8.85 -3.73
C GLU A 121 -19.81 10.39 -3.80
N GLU A 122 -20.21 11.02 -2.69
CA GLU A 122 -20.44 12.48 -2.59
C GLU A 122 -19.14 13.26 -2.40
N ASN A 123 -18.21 12.76 -1.57
CA ASN A 123 -16.94 13.41 -1.25
C ASN A 123 -15.76 12.50 -1.64
N LYS A 124 -15.55 12.33 -2.94
CA LYS A 124 -14.47 11.50 -3.49
C LYS A 124 -13.13 12.22 -3.43
N GLU A 125 -12.32 11.90 -2.42
CA GLU A 125 -10.91 12.29 -2.38
C GLU A 125 -10.09 11.40 -3.32
N LEU A 126 -9.61 11.96 -4.44
CA LEU A 126 -8.73 11.25 -5.37
C LEU A 126 -7.34 11.13 -4.76
N VAL A 127 -6.85 9.90 -4.61
CA VAL A 127 -5.51 9.64 -4.05
C VAL A 127 -4.50 9.59 -5.18
N PHE A 128 -4.79 8.76 -6.19
CA PHE A 128 -3.93 8.63 -7.37
C PHE A 128 -4.71 8.15 -8.60
N SER A 129 -4.13 8.43 -9.76
CA SER A 129 -4.54 7.90 -11.06
C SER A 129 -3.48 6.94 -11.60
N VAL A 130 -3.90 5.94 -12.36
CA VAL A 130 -2.98 4.99 -13.01
C VAL A 130 -3.26 4.93 -14.50
N GLN A 131 -2.20 5.05 -15.28
CA GLN A 131 -2.25 4.87 -16.73
C GLN A 131 -1.38 3.69 -17.15
N ARG A 132 -1.73 3.08 -18.27
CA ARG A 132 -0.99 1.95 -18.83
C ARG A 132 -0.08 2.47 -19.93
N THR A 133 1.22 2.29 -19.75
CA THR A 133 2.24 2.77 -20.69
C THR A 133 2.73 1.66 -21.63
N LEU A 134 2.71 0.40 -21.17
CA LEU A 134 3.06 -0.76 -22.00
C LEU A 134 2.04 -1.89 -21.84
N LYS A 135 1.66 -2.50 -22.95
CA LYS A 135 0.86 -3.74 -22.97
C LYS A 135 1.37 -4.68 -24.07
N THR A 136 2.05 -5.73 -23.66
CA THR A 136 2.38 -6.87 -24.51
C THR A 136 1.54 -8.08 -24.10
N ILE A 137 1.69 -9.21 -24.80
CA ILE A 137 0.97 -10.47 -24.48
C ILE A 137 1.22 -10.90 -23.03
N THR A 138 2.46 -10.76 -22.56
CA THR A 138 2.86 -11.26 -21.24
C THR A 138 3.19 -10.16 -20.24
N ARG A 139 3.60 -8.97 -20.68
CA ARG A 139 4.06 -7.88 -19.81
C ARG A 139 3.14 -6.66 -19.87
N VAL A 140 2.97 -6.03 -18.71
CA VAL A 140 2.25 -4.77 -18.51
C VAL A 140 3.15 -3.83 -17.72
N GLU A 141 3.17 -2.56 -18.14
CA GLU A 141 3.74 -1.45 -17.37
C GLU A 141 2.66 -0.41 -17.09
N LEU A 142 2.63 0.07 -15.86
CA LEU A 142 1.72 1.09 -15.36
C LEU A 142 2.52 2.23 -14.74
N GLU A 143 2.01 3.43 -14.92
CA GLU A 143 2.52 4.66 -14.31
C GLU A 143 1.44 5.24 -13.40
N VAL A 144 1.85 5.69 -12.22
CA VAL A 144 0.98 6.15 -11.13
C VAL A 144 1.26 7.61 -10.88
N LEU A 145 0.21 8.42 -10.83
CA LEU A 145 0.26 9.86 -10.60
C LEU A 145 -0.56 10.18 -9.35
N PHE A 146 0.04 10.77 -8.33
CA PHE A 146 -0.64 11.17 -7.08
C PHE A 146 -1.24 12.58 -7.22
N GLU A 147 -2.39 12.81 -6.58
CA GLU A 147 -3.09 14.11 -6.65
C GLU A 147 -2.55 15.13 -5.63
N ALA A 148 -2.10 14.66 -4.46
CA ALA A 148 -1.78 15.53 -3.31
C ALA A 148 -0.49 16.36 -3.43
N GLU A 149 0.36 16.09 -4.43
CA GLU A 149 1.73 16.63 -4.49
C GLU A 149 1.96 17.56 -5.68
N ARG A 150 0.93 18.27 -6.16
CA ARG A 150 1.12 19.24 -7.26
C ARG A 150 1.76 20.56 -6.84
N SER A 151 2.09 20.76 -5.56
CA SER A 151 2.68 22.01 -5.05
C SER A 151 4.14 21.94 -4.63
N ASN A 152 4.74 20.75 -4.46
CA ASN A 152 6.17 20.61 -4.11
C ASN A 152 6.82 19.59 -5.04
N ASP A 153 8.04 19.90 -5.48
CA ASP A 153 8.80 19.41 -6.62
C ASP A 153 9.22 17.90 -6.60
N GLU A 154 8.44 17.04 -5.97
CA GLU A 154 8.65 15.59 -5.98
C GLU A 154 7.33 14.89 -6.28
N CYS A 155 6.91 14.91 -7.54
CA CYS A 155 5.85 14.01 -7.99
C CYS A 155 6.30 12.58 -7.67
N CYS A 156 5.71 11.95 -6.64
CA CYS A 156 6.01 10.56 -6.29
C CYS A 156 5.59 9.60 -7.42
N ASP A 157 6.38 9.51 -8.48
CA ASP A 157 6.10 8.65 -9.62
C ASP A 157 6.38 7.20 -9.24
N LEU A 158 5.30 6.42 -9.09
CA LEU A 158 5.40 4.97 -8.97
C LEU A 158 5.25 4.31 -10.34
N LYS A 159 6.07 3.30 -10.58
CA LYS A 159 6.00 2.46 -11.78
C LYS A 159 5.80 1.02 -11.40
N VAL A 160 4.79 0.39 -11.99
CA VAL A 160 4.51 -1.04 -11.80
C VAL A 160 4.85 -1.76 -13.10
N LYS A 161 5.75 -2.74 -13.04
CA LYS A 161 6.19 -3.52 -14.20
C LYS A 161 6.08 -5.00 -13.91
N GLY A 162 5.52 -5.78 -14.85
CA GLY A 162 5.51 -7.23 -14.67
C GLY A 162 4.59 -7.99 -15.61
N SER A 163 4.33 -9.24 -15.26
CA SER A 163 3.37 -10.11 -15.93
C SER A 163 2.16 -10.44 -15.04
N PRO A 164 0.98 -9.84 -15.31
CA PRO A 164 -0.24 -10.17 -14.57
C PRO A 164 -0.61 -11.65 -14.69
N PHE A 165 -0.25 -12.28 -15.82
CA PHE A 165 -0.47 -13.71 -16.04
C PHE A 165 0.37 -14.58 -15.09
N LYS A 166 1.63 -14.22 -14.88
CA LYS A 166 2.54 -14.89 -13.95
C LYS A 166 2.39 -14.41 -12.50
N ARG A 167 1.44 -13.49 -12.21
CA ARG A 167 1.25 -12.86 -10.89
C ARG A 167 2.57 -12.31 -10.34
N SER A 168 3.40 -11.77 -11.23
CA SER A 168 4.73 -11.30 -10.89
C SER A 168 4.91 -9.90 -11.40
N CYS A 169 5.26 -9.00 -10.51
CA CYS A 169 5.57 -7.61 -10.80
C CYS A 169 6.54 -7.04 -9.78
N CYS A 170 7.15 -5.93 -10.16
CA CYS A 170 7.91 -5.05 -9.30
C CYS A 170 7.21 -3.69 -9.30
N ILE A 171 7.13 -3.07 -8.14
CA ILE A 171 6.67 -1.70 -7.94
C ILE A 171 7.89 -0.89 -7.55
N TYR A 172 8.14 0.17 -8.30
CA TYR A 172 9.28 1.06 -8.11
C TYR A 172 8.82 2.45 -7.71
N LYS A 173 9.54 3.07 -6.79
CA LYS A 173 9.54 4.52 -6.55
C LYS A 173 10.84 5.07 -7.08
N HIS A 174 10.79 5.82 -8.18
CA HIS A 174 12.00 6.21 -8.92
C HIS A 174 12.88 4.99 -9.28
N VAL A 175 14.00 4.80 -8.56
CA VAL A 175 14.95 3.69 -8.74
C VAL A 175 14.73 2.59 -7.70
N ASP A 176 14.03 2.87 -6.61
CA ASP A 176 13.91 1.98 -5.46
C ASP A 176 12.79 0.97 -5.64
N LEU A 177 13.08 -0.30 -5.37
CA LEU A 177 12.09 -1.38 -5.36
C LEU A 177 11.32 -1.35 -4.04
N VAL A 178 10.05 -0.94 -4.09
CA VAL A 178 9.19 -0.82 -2.89
C VAL A 178 8.33 -2.05 -2.66
N ALA A 179 8.03 -2.81 -3.70
CA ALA A 179 7.34 -4.09 -3.56
C ALA A 179 7.60 -5.02 -4.74
N GLN A 180 7.49 -6.31 -4.51
CA GLN A 180 7.53 -7.31 -5.56
C GLN A 180 6.49 -8.41 -5.32
N SER A 181 6.04 -9.04 -6.39
CA SER A 181 5.15 -10.19 -6.31
C SER A 181 5.64 -11.37 -7.12
N SER A 182 5.22 -12.55 -6.69
CA SER A 182 5.50 -13.80 -7.39
C SER A 182 4.37 -14.80 -7.19
N LEU A 183 4.19 -15.67 -8.18
CA LEU A 183 3.35 -16.85 -7.99
C LEU A 183 4.01 -17.79 -6.96
N MET A 184 3.22 -18.32 -6.03
CA MET A 184 3.73 -19.31 -5.09
C MET A 184 3.84 -20.68 -5.76
N TYR A 185 4.99 -20.96 -6.36
CA TYR A 185 5.27 -22.27 -6.91
C TYR A 185 5.42 -23.32 -5.80
N LYS A 186 4.83 -24.50 -6.01
CA LYS A 186 5.08 -25.65 -5.16
C LYS A 186 6.22 -26.46 -5.76
N LEU A 187 7.19 -26.85 -4.95
CA LEU A 187 8.24 -27.80 -5.36
C LEU A 187 7.58 -29.04 -5.96
N HIS A 188 8.11 -29.53 -7.09
CA HIS A 188 7.60 -30.70 -7.82
C HIS A 188 6.21 -30.56 -8.48
N GLN A 189 5.61 -29.36 -8.57
CA GLN A 189 4.36 -29.16 -9.31
C GLN A 189 4.58 -28.35 -10.60
N ILE A 190 4.41 -29.00 -11.76
CA ILE A 190 4.46 -28.35 -13.08
C ILE A 190 3.26 -27.40 -13.26
N HIS A 191 2.10 -27.76 -12.72
CA HIS A 191 0.89 -26.94 -12.78
C HIS A 191 0.54 -26.37 -11.41
N VAL A 192 1.05 -25.16 -11.14
CA VAL A 192 0.75 -24.42 -9.92
C VAL A 192 -0.55 -23.65 -10.11
N SER A 193 -1.47 -23.80 -9.14
CA SER A 193 -2.71 -23.02 -9.13
C SER A 193 -2.40 -21.52 -9.09
N ARG A 194 -2.82 -20.77 -10.12
CA ARG A 194 -2.68 -19.29 -10.21
C ARG A 194 -3.49 -18.51 -9.17
N GLY A 195 -4.08 -19.21 -8.20
CA GLY A 195 -4.94 -18.68 -7.17
C GLY A 195 -4.22 -18.30 -5.88
N LYS A 196 -2.91 -18.55 -5.77
CA LYS A 196 -2.07 -18.17 -4.62
C LYS A 196 -0.80 -17.46 -5.11
N PHE A 197 -0.48 -16.33 -4.52
CA PHE A 197 0.71 -15.54 -4.86
C PHE A 197 1.18 -14.78 -3.62
N ARG A 198 2.45 -14.41 -3.62
CA ARG A 198 3.11 -13.64 -2.57
C ARG A 198 3.32 -12.20 -3.06
N LEU A 199 3.06 -11.24 -2.21
CA LEU A 199 3.37 -9.83 -2.38
C LEU A 199 4.28 -9.44 -1.21
N THR A 200 5.55 -9.18 -1.51
CA THR A 200 6.54 -8.70 -0.55
C THR A 200 6.60 -7.18 -0.65
N ILE A 201 6.43 -6.51 0.48
CA ILE A 201 6.51 -5.06 0.61
C ILE A 201 7.79 -4.75 1.38
N PHE A 202 8.66 -3.96 0.78
CA PHE A 202 9.92 -3.58 1.40
C PHE A 202 9.71 -2.41 2.38
N PRO A 203 10.58 -2.30 3.41
CA PRO A 203 10.70 -1.12 4.25
C PRO A 203 10.63 0.19 3.47
N GLY A 204 9.80 1.12 3.95
CA GLY A 204 9.69 2.44 3.32
C GLY A 204 8.53 3.25 3.87
N THR A 205 8.33 4.43 3.26
CA THR A 205 7.30 5.39 3.68
C THR A 205 5.94 5.19 3.03
N ILE A 206 5.82 4.22 2.10
CA ILE A 206 4.57 3.99 1.36
C ILE A 206 3.65 3.08 2.17
N ASP A 207 2.42 3.52 2.36
CA ASP A 207 1.36 2.74 3.01
C ASP A 207 1.15 1.38 2.30
N HIS A 208 1.12 0.30 3.08
CA HIS A 208 0.89 -1.05 2.59
C HIS A 208 -0.43 -1.20 1.84
N ALA A 209 -1.50 -0.52 2.27
CA ALA A 209 -2.79 -0.51 1.59
C ALA A 209 -2.69 0.11 0.18
N LEU A 210 -1.86 1.14 -0.01
CA LEU A 210 -1.60 1.73 -1.33
C LEU A 210 -0.88 0.72 -2.24
N ILE A 211 0.16 0.06 -1.72
CA ILE A 211 0.88 -1.00 -2.44
C ILE A 211 -0.06 -2.13 -2.87
N VAL A 212 -0.94 -2.57 -1.97
CA VAL A 212 -1.95 -3.59 -2.26
C VAL A 212 -2.94 -3.08 -3.32
N ALA A 213 -3.40 -1.83 -3.24
CA ALA A 213 -4.28 -1.24 -4.24
C ALA A 213 -3.65 -1.22 -5.64
N LEU A 214 -2.39 -0.80 -5.75
CA LEU A 214 -1.61 -0.81 -6.99
C LEU A 214 -1.47 -2.23 -7.55
N PHE A 215 -1.15 -3.18 -6.70
CA PHE A 215 -1.07 -4.58 -7.11
C PHE A 215 -2.43 -5.13 -7.58
N VAL A 216 -3.54 -4.76 -6.94
CA VAL A 216 -4.90 -5.10 -7.40
C VAL A 216 -5.21 -4.51 -8.77
N ILE A 217 -4.80 -3.27 -9.04
CA ILE A 217 -4.91 -2.63 -10.36
C ILE A 217 -4.10 -3.42 -11.39
N PHE A 218 -2.85 -3.76 -11.08
CA PHE A 218 -1.98 -4.56 -11.93
C PHE A 218 -2.62 -5.92 -12.31
N LEU A 219 -3.21 -6.63 -11.36
CA LEU A 219 -3.92 -7.89 -11.62
C LEU A 219 -5.17 -7.71 -12.52
N SER A 220 -5.70 -6.49 -12.63
CA SER A 220 -6.88 -6.14 -13.42
C SER A 220 -6.55 -5.83 -14.89
N GLY A 221 -5.28 -5.63 -15.23
CA GLY A 221 -4.82 -5.32 -16.60
C GLY A 221 -5.06 -6.44 -17.63
N ARG A 222 -5.47 -7.65 -17.19
CA ARG A 222 -5.67 -8.86 -18.00
C ARG A 222 -6.82 -8.79 -19.02
N LYS A 223 -7.73 -7.82 -18.91
CA LYS A 223 -8.92 -7.66 -19.77
C LYS A 223 -9.03 -6.26 -20.31
#